data_AF-A0A855XWP2-F1
#
_entry.id   AF-A0A855XWP2-F1
#
_cell.length_a   1.000
_cell.length_b   1.000
_cell.length_c   1.000
_cell.angle_alpha   90.00
_cell.angle_beta   90.00
_cell.angle_gamma   90.00
#
_symmetry.space_group_name_H-M   'P 1'
#
loop_
_entity.id
_entity.type
_entity.pdbx_description
1 polymer ?
#
loop_
_entity_poly.entity_id
_entity_poly.type
_entity_poly.pdbx_seq_one_letter_code
_entity_poly.pdbx_strand_id
1 'polypeptide(L)'
;MINNLRHNYLWLISALETYGIAAYFILTHSTGNFTPPPNSVLDMLDDPPFIFLLGVVGTITLVYSVWNVQHFHYKIIMTASLTFVWLLFLCGFVIHDQMRGVLLSIPSMYSFFVLFRIVLTVILKG
;
A
#
# COMPACT_ATOMS: atom_id res chain seq x y z
N MET A 1 15.47 -0.33 -19.89
CA MET A 1 14.33 -0.71 -19.04
C MET A 1 14.60 -1.97 -18.21
N ILE A 2 14.92 -3.12 -18.82
CA ILE A 2 15.11 -4.40 -18.09
C ILE A 2 16.23 -4.34 -17.02
N ASN A 3 17.35 -3.66 -17.31
CA ASN A 3 18.42 -3.49 -16.32
C ASN A 3 18.00 -2.62 -15.11
N ASN A 4 17.10 -1.64 -15.31
CA ASN A 4 16.58 -0.83 -14.22
C ASN A 4 15.59 -1.62 -13.37
N LEU A 5 14.76 -2.46 -14.02
CA LEU A 5 13.84 -3.36 -13.34
C LEU A 5 14.58 -4.35 -12.44
N ARG A 6 15.72 -4.91 -12.89
CA ARG A 6 16.56 -5.76 -12.03
C ARG A 6 17.19 -5.01 -10.86
N HIS A 7 17.52 -3.74 -11.03
CA HIS A 7 18.08 -2.91 -9.96
C HIS A 7 17.02 -2.46 -8.94
N ASN A 8 15.81 -2.14 -9.42
CA ASN A 8 14.68 -1.59 -8.68
C ASN A 8 13.56 -2.63 -8.41
N TYR A 9 13.87 -3.92 -8.48
CA TYR A 9 12.88 -4.99 -8.39
C TYR A 9 12.05 -4.94 -7.10
N LEU A 10 12.65 -4.50 -5.98
CA LEU A 10 11.94 -4.32 -4.71
C LEU A 10 10.83 -3.28 -4.81
N TRP A 11 11.06 -2.17 -5.53
CA TRP A 11 10.06 -1.14 -5.77
C TRP A 11 8.93 -1.64 -6.68
N LEU A 12 9.27 -2.48 -7.66
CA LEU A 12 8.29 -3.13 -8.52
C LEU A 12 7.36 -4.03 -7.69
N ILE A 13 7.94 -4.86 -6.81
CA ILE A 13 7.16 -5.71 -5.90
C ILE A 13 6.25 -4.85 -5.03
N SER A 14 6.75 -3.78 -4.42
CA SER A 14 5.92 -2.89 -3.59
C SER A 14 4.77 -2.25 -4.37
N ALA A 15 5.00 -1.85 -5.63
CA ALA A 15 3.94 -1.34 -6.49
C ALA A 15 2.86 -2.39 -6.74
N LEU A 16 3.26 -3.64 -7.05
CA LEU A 16 2.32 -4.74 -7.25
C LEU A 16 1.52 -5.08 -5.99
N GLU A 17 2.13 -5.02 -4.81
CA GLU A 17 1.43 -5.25 -3.55
C GLU A 17 0.42 -4.13 -3.24
N THR A 18 0.77 -2.88 -3.54
CA THR A 18 -0.16 -1.75 -3.43
C THR A 18 -1.36 -1.92 -4.35
N TYR A 19 -1.13 -2.36 -5.60
CA TYR A 19 -2.23 -2.72 -6.51
C TYR A 19 -3.01 -3.96 -6.03
N GLY A 20 -2.33 -4.94 -5.43
CA GLY A 20 -2.96 -6.15 -4.90
C GLY A 20 -3.95 -5.84 -3.78
N ILE A 21 -3.60 -4.94 -2.86
CA ILE A 21 -4.52 -4.46 -1.83
C ILE A 21 -5.68 -3.67 -2.44
N ALA A 22 -5.41 -2.76 -3.38
CA ALA A 22 -6.48 -2.02 -4.06
C ALA A 22 -7.47 -2.96 -4.76
N ALA A 23 -6.95 -3.98 -5.46
CA ALA A 23 -7.77 -5.00 -6.12
C ALA A 23 -8.54 -5.86 -5.11
N TYR A 24 -7.93 -6.22 -3.97
CA TYR A 24 -8.61 -6.96 -2.90
C TYR A 24 -9.85 -6.20 -2.42
N PHE A 25 -9.71 -4.92 -2.10
CA PHE A 25 -10.80 -4.05 -1.67
C PHE A 25 -11.90 -3.89 -2.73
N ILE A 26 -11.51 -3.64 -3.99
CA ILE A 26 -12.45 -3.61 -5.12
C ILE A 26 -13.23 -4.93 -5.20
N LEU A 27 -12.57 -6.09 -5.10
CA LEU A 27 -13.23 -7.38 -5.23
C LEU A 27 -14.13 -7.72 -4.03
N THR A 28 -13.76 -7.33 -2.81
CA THR A 28 -14.55 -7.60 -1.60
C THR A 28 -15.76 -6.68 -1.47
N HIS A 29 -15.67 -5.44 -1.94
CA HIS A 29 -16.68 -4.40 -1.70
C HIS A 29 -17.37 -3.85 -2.97
N SER A 30 -16.98 -4.28 -4.18
CA SER A 30 -17.76 -4.07 -5.42
C SER A 30 -19.15 -4.73 -5.40
N THR A 31 -19.58 -5.31 -4.29
CA THR A 31 -20.93 -5.82 -4.06
C THR A 31 -21.95 -4.73 -3.70
N GLY A 32 -21.56 -3.45 -3.68
CA GLY A 32 -22.51 -2.33 -3.61
C GLY A 32 -23.26 -2.21 -2.29
N ASN A 33 -22.74 -2.78 -1.21
CA ASN A 33 -23.36 -2.73 0.10
C ASN A 33 -22.96 -1.43 0.83
N PHE A 34 -23.47 -0.30 0.35
CA PHE A 34 -23.45 0.97 1.07
C PHE A 34 -24.47 0.87 2.22
N THR A 35 -24.15 0.12 3.27
CA THR A 35 -24.94 0.12 4.51
C THR A 35 -24.34 1.14 5.48
N PRO A 36 -24.89 2.37 5.57
CA PRO A 36 -24.55 3.27 6.68
C PRO A 36 -25.13 2.72 7.99
N PRO A 37 -24.43 2.84 9.14
CA PRO A 37 -23.12 3.48 9.35
C PRO A 37 -21.93 2.57 8.97
N PRO A 38 -20.72 3.13 8.73
CA PRO A 38 -19.50 2.32 8.66
C PRO A 38 -19.35 1.57 9.97
N ASN A 39 -19.42 0.24 9.92
CA ASN A 39 -19.36 -0.58 11.13
C ASN A 39 -17.90 -0.83 11.55
N SER A 40 -16.94 -0.46 10.68
CA SER A 40 -15.51 -0.56 10.96
C SER A 40 -14.67 0.51 10.29
N VAL A 41 -13.50 0.80 10.86
CA VAL A 41 -12.48 1.69 10.30
C VAL A 41 -12.01 1.20 8.92
N LEU A 42 -12.08 -0.11 8.69
CA LEU A 42 -11.76 -0.71 7.40
C LEU A 42 -12.74 -0.28 6.30
N ASP A 43 -14.02 -0.06 6.63
CA ASP A 43 -15.04 0.40 5.67
C ASP A 43 -14.74 1.84 5.22
N MET A 44 -14.15 2.66 6.09
CA MET A 44 -13.70 4.01 5.72
C MET A 44 -12.47 3.99 4.83
N LEU A 45 -11.54 3.03 5.02
CA LEU A 45 -10.35 2.87 4.18
C LEU A 45 -10.66 2.23 2.82
N ASP A 46 -11.78 1.54 2.72
CA ASP A 46 -12.32 0.97 1.49
C ASP A 46 -13.13 2.00 0.67
N ASP A 47 -13.37 3.21 1.21
CA ASP A 47 -14.08 4.24 0.46
C ASP A 47 -13.33 4.61 -0.85
N PRO A 48 -14.07 4.97 -1.93
CA PRO A 48 -13.51 5.26 -3.25
C PRO A 48 -12.28 6.19 -3.28
N PRO A 49 -12.18 7.26 -2.45
CA PRO A 49 -11.01 8.12 -2.42
C PRO A 49 -9.72 7.41 -1.99
N PHE A 50 -9.79 6.46 -1.05
CA PHE A 50 -8.62 5.74 -0.53
C PHE A 50 -8.16 4.64 -1.49
N ILE A 51 -9.09 3.95 -2.16
CA ILE A 51 -8.77 3.03 -3.26
C ILE A 51 -8.12 3.79 -4.42
N PHE A 52 -8.64 4.97 -4.77
CA PHE A 52 -8.02 5.80 -5.81
C PHE A 52 -6.61 6.22 -5.40
N LEU A 53 -6.41 6.61 -4.15
CA LEU A 53 -5.10 6.97 -3.60
C LEU A 53 -4.10 5.80 -3.69
N LEU A 54 -4.52 4.56 -3.39
CA LEU A 54 -3.71 3.35 -3.61
C LEU A 54 -3.29 3.22 -5.09
N GLY A 55 -4.23 3.43 -6.01
CA GLY A 55 -3.95 3.40 -7.44
C GLY A 55 -2.93 4.45 -7.87
N VAL A 56 -3.06 5.68 -7.40
CA VAL A 56 -2.11 6.77 -7.70
C VAL A 56 -0.72 6.44 -7.15
N VAL A 57 -0.62 6.05 -5.88
CA VAL A 57 0.66 5.74 -5.24
C VAL A 57 1.32 4.52 -5.88
N GLY A 58 0.54 3.47 -6.18
CA GLY A 58 1.01 2.29 -6.93
C GLY A 58 1.52 2.65 -8.32
N THR A 59 0.88 3.60 -9.02
CA THR A 59 1.33 4.09 -10.32
C THR A 59 2.66 4.83 -10.22
N ILE A 60 2.81 5.72 -9.23
CA ILE A 60 4.05 6.46 -9.00
C ILE A 60 5.21 5.49 -8.72
N THR A 61 4.99 4.49 -7.86
CA THR A 61 6.01 3.48 -7.54
C THR A 61 6.33 2.60 -8.75
N LEU A 62 5.35 2.23 -9.56
CA LEU A 62 5.56 1.47 -10.78
C LEU A 62 6.41 2.26 -11.78
N VAL A 63 6.07 3.52 -12.04
CA VAL A 63 6.83 4.40 -12.94
C VAL A 63 8.27 4.53 -12.47
N TYR A 64 8.50 4.70 -11.16
CA TYR A 64 9.86 4.70 -10.60
C TYR A 64 10.61 3.38 -10.84
N SER A 65 9.94 2.24 -10.67
CA SER A 65 10.57 0.93 -10.82
C SER A 65 10.98 0.63 -12.26
N VAL A 66 10.19 1.11 -13.22
CA VAL A 66 10.38 0.87 -14.67
C VAL A 66 11.33 1.90 -15.29
N TRP A 67 11.23 3.16 -14.88
CA TRP A 67 11.96 4.28 -15.46
C TRP A 67 13.21 4.64 -14.65
N ASN A 68 14.31 4.99 -15.34
CA ASN A 68 15.50 5.50 -14.66
C ASN A 68 15.31 6.99 -14.32
N VAL A 69 14.53 7.28 -13.27
CA VAL A 69 14.31 8.66 -12.84
C VAL A 69 15.53 9.11 -12.03
N GLN A 70 16.43 9.85 -12.68
CA GLN A 70 17.64 10.41 -12.04
C GLN A 70 17.36 11.64 -11.13
N HIS A 71 16.10 12.02 -10.95
CA HIS A 71 15.73 13.16 -10.12
C HIS A 71 15.62 12.75 -8.64
N PHE A 72 16.51 13.29 -7.81
CA PHE A 72 16.64 12.99 -6.38
C PHE A 72 15.32 13.13 -5.59
N HIS A 73 14.52 14.15 -5.90
CA HIS A 73 13.25 14.43 -5.23
C HIS A 73 12.16 13.38 -5.49
N TYR A 74 12.21 12.70 -6.64
CA TYR A 74 11.20 11.72 -7.01
C TYR A 74 11.28 10.46 -6.14
N LYS A 75 12.50 10.06 -5.76
CA LYS A 75 12.73 8.95 -4.80
C LYS A 75 12.05 9.24 -3.47
N ILE A 76 12.26 10.44 -2.91
CA ILE A 76 11.69 10.85 -1.62
C ILE A 76 10.16 10.86 -1.65
N ILE A 77 9.57 11.47 -2.68
CA ILE A 77 8.10 11.56 -2.83
C ILE A 77 7.48 10.17 -2.94
N MET A 78 8.06 9.30 -3.77
CA MET A 78 7.59 7.92 -3.91
C MET A 78 7.70 7.17 -2.57
N THR A 79 8.84 7.24 -1.89
CA THR A 79 9.02 6.50 -0.63
C THR A 79 8.08 7.02 0.46
N ALA A 80 7.94 8.34 0.59
CA ALA A 80 7.08 8.95 1.60
C ALA A 80 5.60 8.60 1.37
N SER A 81 5.11 8.75 0.13
CA SER A 81 3.74 8.39 -0.22
C SER A 81 3.45 6.90 -0.01
N LEU A 82 4.38 6.03 -0.42
CA LEU A 82 4.25 4.58 -0.22
C LEU A 82 4.23 4.21 1.26
N THR A 83 5.14 4.77 2.08
CA THR A 83 5.15 4.52 3.53
C THR A 83 3.88 5.04 4.20
N PHE A 84 3.39 6.22 3.80
CA PHE A 84 2.19 6.83 4.37
C PHE A 84 0.96 5.97 4.13
N VAL A 85 0.77 5.51 2.90
CA VAL A 85 -0.36 4.63 2.53
C VAL A 85 -0.32 3.33 3.31
N TRP A 86 0.81 2.64 3.30
CA TRP A 86 0.91 1.36 3.97
C TRP A 86 0.76 1.49 5.50
N LEU A 87 1.19 2.62 6.09
CA LEU A 87 0.99 2.92 7.51
C LEU A 87 -0.49 3.15 7.83
N LEU A 88 -1.21 3.90 7.00
CA LEU A 88 -2.66 4.05 7.13
C LEU A 88 -3.37 2.69 7.11
N PHE A 89 -3.05 1.83 6.15
CA PHE A 89 -3.65 0.49 6.05
C PHE A 89 -3.29 -0.41 7.23
N LEU A 90 -2.05 -0.39 7.71
CA LEU A 90 -1.66 -1.12 8.91
C LEU A 90 -2.48 -0.65 10.11
N CYS A 91 -2.63 0.67 10.30
CA CYS A 91 -3.42 1.22 11.40
C CYS A 91 -4.89 0.79 11.27
N GLY A 92 -5.46 0.85 10.07
CA GLY A 92 -6.82 0.39 9.78
C GLY A 92 -7.03 -1.10 10.10
N PHE A 93 -6.10 -1.97 9.70
CA PHE A 93 -6.17 -3.40 10.00
C PHE A 93 -6.02 -3.70 11.50
N VAL A 94 -5.10 -3.03 12.19
CA VAL A 94 -4.90 -3.20 13.64
C VAL A 94 -6.14 -2.78 14.42
N ILE A 95 -6.74 -1.63 14.09
CA ILE A 95 -7.96 -1.17 14.76
C ILE A 95 -9.12 -2.14 14.46
N HIS A 96 -9.27 -2.57 13.21
CA HIS A 96 -10.28 -3.56 12.82
C HIS A 96 -10.12 -4.88 13.59
N ASP A 97 -8.89 -5.37 13.76
CA ASP A 97 -8.58 -6.59 14.50
C ASP A 97 -8.93 -6.45 15.99
N GLN A 98 -8.58 -5.32 16.61
CA GLN A 98 -8.96 -4.99 18.00
C GLN A 98 -10.47 -4.97 18.19
N MET A 99 -11.22 -4.37 17.26
CA MET A 99 -12.69 -4.31 17.30
C MET A 99 -13.35 -5.70 17.17
N ARG A 100 -12.66 -6.67 16.54
CA ARG A 100 -13.12 -8.07 16.44
C ARG A 100 -12.59 -8.98 17.56
N GLY A 101 -11.80 -8.45 18.49
CA GLY A 101 -11.17 -9.23 19.57
C GLY A 101 -10.08 -10.20 19.08
N VAL A 102 -9.54 -9.99 17.88
CA VAL A 102 -8.44 -10.77 17.32
C VAL A 102 -7.13 -10.02 17.54
N LEU A 103 -6.09 -10.70 18.03
CA LEU A 103 -4.83 -10.03 18.36
C LEU A 103 -4.01 -9.64 17.12
N LEU A 104 -3.92 -10.54 16.12
CA LEU A 104 -3.17 -10.35 14.88
C LEU A 104 -3.83 -11.14 13.74
N SER A 105 -4.44 -10.44 12.79
CA SER A 105 -4.97 -11.02 11.57
C SER A 105 -3.93 -11.09 10.45
N ILE A 106 -4.19 -11.93 9.45
CA ILE A 106 -3.30 -12.10 8.29
C ILE A 106 -3.06 -10.77 7.54
N PRO A 107 -4.07 -9.89 7.31
CA PRO A 107 -3.86 -8.62 6.64
C PRO A 107 -2.98 -7.64 7.44
N SER A 108 -3.10 -7.59 8.78
CA SER A 108 -2.25 -6.75 9.63
C SER A 108 -0.81 -7.24 9.61
N MET A 109 -0.57 -8.55 9.72
CA MET A 109 0.77 -9.13 9.58
C MET A 109 1.39 -8.85 8.20
N TYR A 110 0.60 -8.99 7.13
CA TYR A 110 1.06 -8.72 5.77
C TYR A 110 1.43 -7.24 5.57
N SER A 111 0.57 -6.32 6.01
CA SER A 111 0.85 -4.87 5.93
C SER A 111 2.10 -4.46 6.71
N PHE A 112 2.35 -5.08 7.86
CA PHE A 112 3.57 -4.88 8.63
C PHE A 112 4.81 -5.35 7.88
N PHE A 113 4.76 -6.55 7.28
CA PHE A 113 5.88 -7.09 6.50
C PHE A 113 6.24 -6.18 5.31
N VAL A 114 5.23 -5.68 4.59
CA VAL A 114 5.46 -4.78 3.45
C VAL A 114 6.06 -3.45 3.90
N LEU A 115 5.54 -2.84 4.97
CA LEU A 115 6.12 -1.63 5.56
C LEU A 115 7.57 -1.84 5.99
N PHE A 116 7.84 -2.94 6.70
CA PHE A 116 9.17 -3.26 7.15
C PHE A 116 10.14 -3.37 5.97
N ARG A 117 9.73 -4.03 4.88
CA ARG A 117 10.54 -4.14 3.66
C ARG A 117 10.77 -2.78 3.01
N ILE A 118 9.76 -1.91 2.94
CA ILE A 118 9.91 -0.56 2.38
C ILE A 118 10.93 0.23 3.19
N VAL A 119 10.78 0.26 4.52
CA VAL A 119 11.71 0.96 5.42
C VAL A 119 13.13 0.42 5.30
N LEU A 120 13.30 -0.91 5.29
CA LEU A 120 14.60 -1.54 5.12
C LEU A 120 15.23 -1.23 3.76
N THR A 121 14.41 -1.16 2.69
CA THR A 121 14.88 -0.76 1.36
C THR A 121 15.33 0.70 1.34
N VAL A 122 14.61 1.59 2.04
CA VAL A 122 15.01 3.00 2.20
C VAL A 122 16.31 3.13 2.97
N ILE A 123 16.54 2.32 4.00
CA ILE A 123 17.79 2.37 4.79
C ILE A 123 18.98 1.80 3.99
N LEU A 124 18.81 0.67 3.33
CA LEU A 124 19.91 -0.02 2.63
C LEU A 124 20.28 0.62 1.29
N LYS A 125 19.32 1.24 0.61
CA LYS A 125 19.52 1.90 -0.70
C LYS A 125 19.33 3.41 -0.63
N GLY A 126 19.19 3.98 0.58
CA GLY A 126 19.05 5.41 0.85
C GLY A 126 20.27 6.17 0.42
#